data_AF-A0ABD2J6S4-F1
#
_entry.id   AF-A0ABD2J6S4-F1
#
_cell.length_a   1.000
_cell.length_b   1.000
_cell.length_c   1.000
_cell.angle_alpha   90.00
_cell.angle_beta   90.00
_cell.angle_gamma   90.00
#
_symmetry.space_group_name_H-M   'P 1'
#
loop_
_entity.id
_entity.type
_entity.pdbx_description
1 polymer ?
#
loop_
_entity_poly.entity_id
_entity_poly.type
_entity_poly.pdbx_seq_one_letter_code
_entity_poly.pdbx_strand_id
1 'polypeptide(L)'
;MFNNNTTYTNDSFSSDFVRLRRVHPTANFISEGFAQSNGAFPPAEVPSTKLDNESERNGGGKGLHKLLRGESIKCTCHVNDYPPWTGEALHSKCWKTKAFWSFVLVLCTLCGAFTTYQVIEEYSQGKTATSNTIRLVPNLSLPAITVCPKVPDALNGDLLYQDIRAIIPHLTKSMADNLIKYWIGGSGLENMNELSIFNASYLEELDDLYQRWRQNSETKAFFQKIQGKYGYKCTDFFKKCELGGQKKNCCKEIFNQKAVMRRGFCYQTREGLNQEEADDIGRLVLEIKELPSITSPHFGHKQAT
;
A
#
# COMPACT_ATOMS: atom_id res chain seq x y z
N MET A 1 -23.53 -14.29 26.08
CA MET A 1 -24.34 -13.89 24.91
C MET A 1 -24.16 -12.39 24.71
N PHE A 2 -23.24 -11.97 23.84
CA PHE A 2 -23.08 -10.58 23.43
C PHE A 2 -23.27 -10.53 21.92
N ASN A 3 -24.32 -9.82 21.50
CA ASN A 3 -24.67 -9.55 20.11
C ASN A 3 -24.02 -8.23 19.72
N ASN A 4 -23.04 -8.25 18.81
CA ASN A 4 -22.50 -7.05 18.20
C ASN A 4 -22.91 -7.03 16.72
N ASN A 5 -23.97 -6.27 16.42
CA ASN A 5 -24.24 -5.75 15.08
C ASN A 5 -23.44 -4.44 14.95
N THR A 6 -22.30 -4.50 14.27
CA THR A 6 -21.58 -3.30 13.84
C THR A 6 -22.07 -2.86 12.46
N THR A 7 -22.83 -1.78 12.48
CA THR A 7 -23.26 -0.99 11.33
C THR A 7 -22.04 -0.35 10.67
N TYR A 8 -21.76 -0.66 9.41
CA TYR A 8 -20.69 -0.03 8.65
C TYR A 8 -21.07 1.40 8.24
N THR A 9 -20.20 2.34 8.60
CA THR A 9 -20.31 3.78 8.38
C THR A 9 -19.91 4.19 6.96
N ASN A 10 -20.79 4.98 6.34
CA ASN A 10 -20.56 6.08 5.40
C ASN A 10 -19.23 6.14 4.62
N ASP A 11 -19.22 5.56 3.41
CA ASP A 11 -18.45 6.12 2.30
C ASP A 11 -19.30 7.17 1.58
N SER A 12 -18.86 8.42 1.70
CA SER A 12 -19.44 9.61 1.08
C SER A 12 -19.34 9.51 -0.45
N PHE A 13 -20.47 9.18 -1.08
CA PHE A 13 -20.67 9.40 -2.52
C PHE A 13 -20.98 10.89 -2.66
N SER A 14 -20.00 11.67 -3.12
CA SER A 14 -20.19 13.12 -3.35
C SER A 14 -21.29 13.32 -4.38
N SER A 15 -22.34 14.05 -4.00
CA SER A 15 -23.53 14.33 -4.80
C SER A 15 -23.35 15.48 -5.80
N ASP A 16 -22.12 15.95 -6.01
CA ASP A 16 -21.83 17.06 -6.92
C ASP A 16 -21.41 16.57 -8.32
N PHE A 17 -22.41 16.23 -9.15
CA PHE A 17 -22.29 16.09 -10.61
C PHE A 17 -23.64 16.55 -11.19
N VAL A 18 -23.75 17.63 -11.99
CA VAL A 18 -23.19 17.82 -13.34
C VAL A 18 -22.73 19.27 -13.54
N ARG A 19 -21.42 19.47 -13.72
CA ARG A 19 -20.90 20.64 -14.44
C ARG A 19 -19.74 20.17 -15.30
N LEU A 20 -20.06 19.77 -16.53
CA LEU A 20 -19.10 19.33 -17.55
C LEU A 20 -18.12 20.49 -17.83
N ARG A 21 -16.96 20.51 -17.16
CA ARG A 21 -15.81 21.31 -17.60
C ARG A 21 -15.15 20.58 -18.75
N ARG A 22 -15.12 21.24 -19.90
CA ARG A 22 -14.30 20.90 -21.05
C ARG A 22 -12.83 20.92 -20.61
N VAL A 23 -12.19 19.75 -20.54
CA VAL A 23 -10.73 19.63 -20.33
C VAL A 23 -10.12 19.25 -21.66
N HIS A 24 -9.29 20.13 -22.21
CA HIS A 24 -8.47 19.87 -23.40
C HIS A 24 -7.36 18.84 -23.08
N PRO A 25 -6.90 18.07 -24.07
CA PRO A 25 -5.96 16.99 -23.85
C PRO A 25 -4.53 17.52 -23.83
N THR A 26 -3.91 17.53 -22.66
CA THR A 26 -2.45 17.54 -22.53
C THR A 26 -2.09 16.70 -21.32
N ALA A 27 -1.57 15.49 -21.57
CA ALA A 27 -0.38 14.96 -20.92
C ALA A 27 -0.30 13.45 -21.15
N ASN A 28 0.83 13.04 -21.71
CA ASN A 28 1.31 11.66 -21.72
C ASN A 28 1.31 11.10 -20.30
N PHE A 29 0.85 9.85 -20.13
CA PHE A 29 1.27 9.03 -19.01
C PHE A 29 1.80 7.70 -19.55
N ILE A 30 3.11 7.60 -19.42
CA ILE A 30 3.93 6.43 -19.63
C ILE A 30 3.61 5.47 -18.49
N SER A 31 3.26 4.23 -18.80
CA SER A 31 3.37 3.13 -17.82
C SER A 31 4.84 2.74 -17.75
N GLU A 32 5.58 3.30 -16.80
CA GLU A 32 6.89 2.76 -16.46
C GLU A 32 6.68 1.48 -15.66
N GLY A 33 6.86 0.35 -16.35
CA GLY A 33 7.11 -0.92 -15.71
C GLY A 33 8.41 -0.85 -14.95
N PHE A 34 8.40 -1.33 -13.70
CA PHE A 34 9.61 -1.60 -12.95
C PHE A 34 10.36 -2.75 -13.64
N ALA A 35 11.27 -2.39 -14.54
CA ALA A 35 12.33 -3.28 -14.99
C ALA A 35 13.41 -3.31 -13.89
N GLN A 36 13.53 -4.46 -13.22
CA GLN A 36 14.68 -4.77 -12.36
C GLN A 36 15.95 -4.76 -13.22
N SER A 37 16.83 -3.78 -12.98
CA SER A 37 18.20 -3.83 -13.47
C SER A 37 19.05 -4.63 -12.47
N ASN A 38 19.66 -5.70 -12.98
CA ASN A 38 20.64 -6.51 -12.27
C ASN A 38 21.94 -5.69 -12.10
N GLY A 39 22.09 -5.02 -10.96
CA GLY A 39 23.35 -4.43 -10.51
C GLY A 39 23.98 -5.34 -9.45
N ALA A 40 24.96 -6.16 -9.85
CA ALA A 40 25.78 -6.94 -8.94
C ALA A 40 26.63 -6.01 -8.06
N PHE A 41 26.32 -5.96 -6.76
CA PHE A 41 27.23 -5.41 -5.75
C PHE A 41 28.10 -6.55 -5.21
N PRO A 42 29.42 -6.37 -5.08
CA PRO A 42 30.30 -7.36 -4.47
C PRO A 42 30.01 -7.49 -2.96
N PRO A 43 30.24 -8.66 -2.36
CA PRO A 43 30.06 -8.85 -0.93
C PRO A 43 31.10 -8.03 -0.16
N ALA A 44 30.63 -7.23 0.80
CA ALA A 44 31.48 -6.61 1.81
C ALA A 44 32.01 -7.70 2.75
N GLU A 45 33.32 -7.87 2.79
CA GLU A 45 34.02 -8.68 3.79
C GLU A 45 33.74 -8.11 5.19
N VAL A 46 33.10 -8.93 6.03
CA VAL A 46 32.91 -8.65 7.46
C VAL A 46 34.13 -9.18 8.20
N PRO A 47 34.89 -8.35 8.95
CA PRO A 47 35.94 -8.85 9.81
C PRO A 47 35.29 -9.61 10.98
N SER A 48 35.51 -10.92 11.03
CA SER A 48 35.14 -11.77 12.15
C SER A 48 36.07 -11.51 13.33
N THR A 49 35.64 -10.68 14.27
CA THR A 49 36.23 -10.63 15.61
C THR A 49 35.73 -11.83 16.41
N LYS A 50 36.65 -12.76 16.70
CA LYS A 50 36.46 -13.84 17.68
C LYS A 50 36.17 -13.21 19.05
N LEU A 51 34.94 -13.40 19.51
CA LEU A 51 34.54 -13.26 20.90
C LEU A 51 34.67 -14.64 21.54
N ASP A 52 35.75 -14.85 22.29
CA ASP A 52 35.91 -16.01 23.15
C ASP A 52 35.04 -15.79 24.40
N ASN A 53 33.88 -16.44 24.42
CA ASN A 53 33.03 -16.59 25.60
C ASN A 53 33.32 -17.95 26.25
N GLU A 54 34.08 -17.93 27.34
CA GLU A 54 34.32 -19.07 28.21
C GLU A 54 33.13 -19.24 29.14
N SER A 55 32.34 -20.30 28.91
CA SER A 55 31.17 -20.67 29.70
C SER A 55 31.53 -21.72 30.75
N GLU A 56 31.26 -21.31 31.99
CA GLU A 56 31.10 -22.03 33.25
C GLU A 56 31.02 -23.57 33.22
N ARG A 57 31.92 -24.20 33.98
CA ARG A 57 31.75 -25.54 34.54
C ARG A 57 31.08 -25.47 35.92
N ASN A 58 29.97 -26.20 36.03
CA ASN A 58 29.27 -26.52 37.26
C ASN A 58 30.13 -27.27 38.30
N GLY A 59 30.19 -26.71 39.50
CA GLY A 59 29.70 -27.31 40.75
C GLY A 59 30.14 -28.72 41.16
N GLY A 60 31.01 -28.79 42.17
CA GLY A 60 31.26 -30.01 42.96
C GLY A 60 32.06 -29.70 44.22
N GLY A 61 31.39 -29.23 45.27
CA GLY A 61 32.03 -28.87 46.52
C GLY A 61 32.58 -30.07 47.30
N LYS A 62 33.66 -29.81 48.07
CA LYS A 62 33.89 -30.30 49.43
C LYS A 62 35.17 -29.66 50.00
N GLY A 63 34.94 -28.93 51.09
CA GLY A 63 35.84 -28.61 52.21
C GLY A 63 37.35 -28.54 52.03
N LEU A 64 37.93 -27.42 52.44
CA LEU A 64 38.81 -27.43 53.62
C LEU A 64 39.03 -26.01 54.15
N HIS A 65 38.76 -25.82 55.44
CA HIS A 65 39.36 -24.79 56.26
C HIS A 65 40.87 -24.72 56.03
N LYS A 66 41.41 -23.52 55.74
CA LYS A 66 42.59 -23.01 56.45
C LYS A 66 42.94 -21.57 56.07
N LEU A 67 43.13 -20.79 57.14
CA LEU A 67 44.07 -19.68 57.27
C LEU A 67 43.72 -18.36 56.58
N LEU A 68 42.97 -17.58 57.35
CA LEU A 68 43.27 -16.18 57.62
C LEU A 68 44.78 -15.88 57.60
N ARG A 69 45.16 -14.85 56.85
CA ARG A 69 46.01 -13.70 57.26
C ARG A 69 46.85 -13.26 56.06
N GLY A 70 46.44 -12.15 55.44
CA GLY A 70 47.16 -11.51 54.34
C GLY A 70 46.56 -10.15 54.06
N GLU A 71 47.05 -9.16 54.80
CA GLU A 71 47.07 -7.72 54.54
C GLU A 71 45.94 -7.06 53.73
N SER A 72 45.30 -6.08 54.37
CA SER A 72 44.50 -5.08 53.67
C SER A 72 45.40 -4.32 52.70
N ILE A 73 45.22 -4.52 51.40
CA ILE A 73 45.75 -3.60 50.40
C ILE A 73 44.94 -2.31 50.57
N LYS A 74 45.52 -1.36 51.30
CA LYS A 74 45.08 0.03 51.26
C LYS A 74 45.27 0.48 49.82
N CYS A 75 44.18 0.61 49.08
CA CYS A 75 44.18 1.39 47.85
C CYS A 75 44.53 2.83 48.23
N THR A 76 45.81 3.18 48.15
CA THR A 76 46.23 4.57 48.06
C THR A 76 45.70 5.10 46.75
N CYS A 77 44.51 5.69 46.80
CA CYS A 77 44.04 6.55 45.74
C CYS A 77 45.11 7.63 45.55
N HIS A 78 45.80 7.61 44.41
CA HIS A 78 46.58 8.74 43.92
C HIS A 78 45.59 9.87 43.59
N VAL A 79 45.12 10.56 44.63
CA VAL A 79 44.11 11.62 44.52
C VAL A 79 44.67 12.87 43.82
N ASN A 80 45.98 12.92 43.52
CA ASN A 80 46.65 14.07 42.92
C ASN A 80 47.66 13.73 41.81
N ASP A 81 47.66 12.51 41.28
CA ASP A 81 48.47 12.22 40.09
C ASP A 81 47.72 12.72 38.87
N TYR A 82 47.82 14.03 38.65
CA TYR A 82 47.47 14.59 37.37
C TYR A 82 48.34 13.90 36.32
N PRO A 83 47.78 13.55 35.15
CA PRO A 83 48.55 12.82 34.16
C PRO A 83 49.76 13.67 33.76
N PRO A 84 50.94 13.06 33.53
CA PRO A 84 52.25 13.74 33.59
C PRO A 84 52.38 14.99 32.71
N TRP A 85 51.55 15.10 31.66
CA TRP A 85 51.49 16.23 30.75
C TRP A 85 50.84 17.51 31.31
N THR A 86 50.05 17.42 32.38
CA THR A 86 49.36 18.59 32.98
C THR A 86 50.21 19.33 34.01
N GLY A 87 51.08 18.61 34.73
CA GLY A 87 51.98 19.19 35.72
C GLY A 87 53.12 20.00 35.09
N GLU A 88 53.71 19.52 34.00
CA GLU A 88 54.87 20.17 33.37
C GLU A 88 54.53 21.45 32.60
N ALA A 89 53.31 21.56 32.06
CA ALA A 89 52.85 22.73 31.31
C ALA A 89 52.60 23.96 32.20
N LEU A 90 52.08 23.77 33.41
CA LEU A 90 51.78 24.84 34.37
C LEU A 90 53.01 25.26 35.19
N HIS A 91 53.98 24.36 35.39
CA HIS A 91 55.13 24.58 36.28
C HIS A 91 56.48 24.83 35.59
N SER A 92 56.56 24.87 34.26
CA SER A 92 57.82 25.18 33.59
C SER A 92 58.30 26.61 33.91
N LYS A 93 59.59 26.79 34.24
CA LYS A 93 60.16 28.13 34.51
C LYS A 93 60.51 28.90 33.22
N CYS A 94 60.62 28.20 32.09
CA CYS A 94 61.03 28.79 30.82
C CYS A 94 59.80 29.26 30.02
N TRP A 95 59.81 30.53 29.60
CA TRP A 95 58.74 31.12 28.78
C TRP A 95 58.47 30.33 27.48
N LYS A 96 59.51 29.76 26.87
CA LYS A 96 59.40 29.01 25.60
C LYS A 96 58.56 27.74 25.72
N THR A 97 58.68 27.00 26.82
CA THR A 97 57.89 25.77 27.03
C THR A 97 56.45 26.09 27.38
N LYS A 98 56.18 27.16 28.13
CA LYS A 98 54.80 27.63 28.36
C LYS A 98 54.11 28.04 27.06
N ALA A 99 54.82 28.77 26.19
CA ALA A 99 54.30 29.19 24.90
C ALA A 99 53.98 27.99 23.98
N PHE A 100 54.87 26.99 23.96
CA PHE A 100 54.64 25.75 23.22
C PHE A 100 53.41 24.99 23.72
N TRP A 101 53.30 24.74 25.03
CA TRP A 101 52.15 24.02 25.60
C TRP A 101 50.85 24.81 25.48
N SER A 102 50.90 26.13 25.63
CA SER A 102 49.75 27.01 25.38
C SER A 102 49.27 26.91 23.93
N PHE A 103 50.20 26.91 22.96
CA PHE A 103 49.86 26.72 21.55
C PHE A 103 49.20 25.36 21.29
N VAL A 104 49.74 24.27 21.88
CA VAL A 104 49.17 22.93 21.76
C VAL A 104 47.75 22.89 22.36
N LEU A 105 47.52 23.47 23.54
CA LEU A 105 46.20 23.51 24.17
C LEU A 105 45.18 24.31 23.36
N VAL A 106 45.60 25.46 22.81
CA VAL A 106 44.74 26.27 21.93
C VAL A 106 44.40 25.50 20.66
N LEU A 107 45.37 24.84 20.03
CA LEU A 107 45.16 24.05 18.83
C LEU A 107 44.19 22.89 19.10
N CYS A 108 44.38 22.14 20.19
CA CYS A 108 43.46 21.07 20.60
C CYS A 108 42.03 21.59 20.84
N THR A 109 41.89 22.75 21.49
CA THR A 109 40.58 23.35 21.77
C THR A 109 39.88 23.79 20.48
N LEU A 110 40.61 24.38 19.53
CA LEU A 110 40.07 24.78 18.22
C LEU A 110 39.64 23.55 17.40
N CYS A 111 40.45 22.49 17.37
CA CYS A 111 40.09 21.24 16.72
C CYS A 111 38.82 20.62 17.33
N GLY A 112 38.71 20.60 18.66
CA GLY A 112 37.52 20.10 19.36
C GLY A 112 36.26 20.93 19.10
N ALA A 113 36.38 22.25 19.06
CA ALA A 113 35.27 23.14 18.72
C ALA A 113 34.79 22.93 17.28
N PHE A 114 35.72 22.75 16.34
CA PHE A 114 35.41 22.51 14.93
C PHE A 114 34.68 21.17 14.71
N THR A 115 35.13 20.07 15.32
CA THR A 115 34.43 18.78 15.22
C THR A 115 33.05 18.82 15.88
N THR A 116 32.93 19.50 17.03
CA THR A 116 31.64 19.68 17.70
C THR A 116 30.67 20.47 16.84
N TYR A 117 31.14 21.54 16.17
CA TYR A 117 30.33 22.31 15.23
C TYR A 117 29.82 21.45 14.08
N GLN A 118 30.66 20.61 13.48
CA GLN A 118 30.24 19.70 12.40
C GLN A 118 29.16 18.70 12.85
N VAL A 119 29.32 18.09 14.03
CA VAL A 119 28.32 17.16 14.56
C VAL A 119 26.99 17.86 14.84
N ILE A 120 27.02 19.09 15.37
CA ILE A 120 25.81 19.90 15.59
C ILE A 120 25.14 20.24 14.26
N GLU A 121 25.92 20.60 13.24
CA GLU A 121 25.39 20.89 11.90
C GLU A 121 24.75 19.64 11.27
N GLU A 122 25.41 18.48 11.34
CA GLU A 122 24.86 17.20 10.86
C GLU A 122 23.60 16.79 11.62
N TYR A 123 23.59 16.98 12.94
CA TYR A 123 22.42 16.73 13.79
C TYR A 123 21.25 17.68 13.45
N SER A 124 21.54 18.97 13.24
CA SER A 124 20.57 19.99 12.84
C SER A 124 19.96 19.71 11.46
N GLN A 125 20.75 19.15 10.54
CA GLN A 125 20.28 18.73 9.22
C GLN A 125 19.34 17.51 9.27
N GLY A 126 19.24 16.81 10.40
CA GLY A 126 18.28 15.72 10.59
C GLY A 126 18.45 14.56 9.61
N LYS A 127 19.69 14.26 9.20
CA LYS A 127 19.97 13.16 8.27
C LYS A 127 19.50 11.85 8.90
N THR A 128 18.59 11.15 8.23
CA THR A 128 18.09 9.84 8.65
C THR A 128 18.70 8.76 7.77
N ALA A 129 19.17 7.67 8.40
CA ALA A 129 19.57 6.46 7.69
C ALA A 129 18.42 5.46 7.75
N THR A 130 18.04 4.91 6.61
CA THR A 130 17.02 3.86 6.55
C THR A 130 17.70 2.49 6.57
N SER A 131 17.34 1.63 7.53
CA SER A 131 17.77 0.23 7.57
C SER A 131 16.64 -0.66 7.09
N ASN A 132 16.84 -1.31 5.94
CA ASN A 132 15.88 -2.27 5.39
C ASN A 132 16.26 -3.68 5.86
N THR A 133 15.35 -4.36 6.56
CA THR A 133 15.51 -5.78 6.92
C THR A 133 14.34 -6.57 6.36
N ILE A 134 14.63 -7.60 5.56
CA ILE A 134 13.63 -8.52 5.04
C ILE A 134 13.55 -9.69 6.01
N ARG A 135 12.38 -9.91 6.61
CA ARG A 135 12.15 -11.03 7.54
C ARG A 135 11.14 -11.99 6.93
N LEU A 136 11.48 -13.27 6.92
CA LEU A 136 10.54 -14.32 6.54
C LEU A 136 9.63 -14.59 7.74
N VAL A 137 8.33 -14.44 7.52
CA VAL A 137 7.30 -14.76 8.51
C VAL A 137 6.56 -16.03 8.09
N PRO A 138 6.17 -16.90 9.04
CA PRO A 138 5.48 -18.14 8.70
C PRO A 138 4.05 -17.91 8.21
N ASN A 139 3.47 -16.75 8.50
CA ASN A 139 2.14 -16.41 8.08
C ASN A 139 2.04 -14.90 7.83
N LEU A 140 1.49 -14.51 6.68
CA LEU A 140 1.32 -13.11 6.30
C LEU A 140 -0.13 -12.88 5.87
N SER A 141 -0.79 -11.86 6.41
CA SER A 141 -2.11 -11.47 5.95
C SER A 141 -2.06 -11.05 4.48
N LEU A 142 -2.90 -11.66 3.64
CA LEU A 142 -3.00 -11.32 2.24
C LEU A 142 -3.50 -9.86 2.12
N PRO A 143 -2.85 -9.01 1.30
CA PRO A 143 -3.32 -7.66 1.10
C PRO A 143 -4.71 -7.63 0.44
N ALA A 144 -5.37 -6.50 0.57
CA ALA A 144 -6.68 -6.29 -0.04
C ALA A 144 -6.54 -6.13 -1.57
N ILE A 145 -6.67 -7.23 -2.31
CA ILE A 145 -6.60 -7.25 -3.77
C ILE A 145 -8.00 -7.01 -4.32
N THR A 146 -8.16 -6.00 -5.18
CA THR A 146 -9.44 -5.69 -5.82
C THR A 146 -9.35 -5.95 -7.32
N VAL A 147 -10.20 -6.83 -7.80
CA VAL A 147 -10.29 -7.21 -9.22
C VAL A 147 -11.60 -6.65 -9.78
N CYS A 148 -11.47 -5.81 -10.81
CA CYS A 148 -12.59 -5.19 -11.49
C CYS A 148 -12.73 -5.71 -12.92
N PRO A 149 -13.97 -5.86 -13.44
CA PRO A 149 -14.18 -5.97 -14.87
C PRO A 149 -13.54 -4.78 -15.60
N LYS A 150 -12.95 -5.05 -16.77
CA LYS A 150 -12.37 -3.99 -17.61
C LYS A 150 -13.44 -3.04 -18.13
N VAL A 151 -14.62 -3.59 -18.45
CA VAL A 151 -15.77 -2.87 -19.00
C VAL A 151 -16.79 -2.61 -17.88
N PRO A 152 -17.09 -1.34 -17.53
CA PRO A 152 -17.97 -1.01 -16.41
C PRO A 152 -19.46 -1.18 -16.75
N ASP A 153 -19.77 -1.39 -18.03
CA ASP A 153 -21.09 -1.67 -18.59
C ASP A 153 -21.33 -3.17 -18.79
N ALA A 154 -20.59 -4.01 -18.06
CA ALA A 154 -20.80 -5.45 -17.99
C ALA A 154 -22.14 -5.76 -17.30
N LEU A 155 -23.22 -5.67 -18.08
CA LEU A 155 -24.59 -5.88 -17.66
C LEU A 155 -25.29 -6.81 -18.67
N ASN A 156 -26.34 -7.50 -18.23
CA ASN A 156 -27.19 -8.26 -19.12
C ASN A 156 -28.09 -7.30 -19.94
N GLY A 157 -27.62 -6.96 -21.14
CA GLY A 157 -28.29 -5.99 -22.01
C GLY A 157 -29.71 -6.38 -22.39
N ASP A 158 -29.95 -7.65 -22.75
CA ASP A 158 -31.27 -8.09 -23.22
C ASP A 158 -32.37 -7.86 -22.18
N LEU A 159 -32.09 -8.20 -20.91
CA LEU A 159 -33.00 -7.97 -19.81
C LEU A 159 -33.15 -6.48 -19.48
N LEU A 160 -32.05 -5.73 -19.54
CA LEU A 160 -32.05 -4.29 -19.29
C LEU A 160 -32.90 -3.54 -20.32
N TYR A 161 -32.79 -3.88 -21.61
CA TYR A 161 -33.60 -3.28 -22.67
C TYR A 161 -35.09 -3.57 -22.50
N GLN A 162 -35.45 -4.79 -22.08
CA GLN A 162 -36.84 -5.15 -21.83
C GLN A 162 -37.44 -4.30 -20.70
N ASP A 163 -36.68 -4.08 -19.63
CA ASP A 163 -37.10 -3.24 -18.50
C ASP A 163 -37.21 -1.76 -18.86
N ILE A 164 -36.25 -1.23 -19.64
CA ILE A 164 -36.34 0.14 -20.17
C ILE A 164 -37.60 0.29 -21.03
N ARG A 165 -37.88 -0.65 -21.93
CA ARG A 165 -39.06 -0.62 -22.81
C ARG A 165 -40.38 -0.77 -22.07
N ALA A 166 -40.39 -1.46 -20.94
CA ALA A 166 -41.57 -1.57 -20.09
C ALA A 166 -41.96 -0.21 -19.48
N ILE A 167 -40.97 0.66 -19.23
CA ILE A 167 -41.18 1.99 -18.64
C ILE A 167 -41.37 3.06 -19.73
N ILE A 168 -40.57 2.99 -20.80
CA ILE A 168 -40.58 3.93 -21.92
C ILE A 168 -40.98 3.15 -23.19
N PRO A 169 -42.27 3.08 -23.52
CA PRO A 169 -42.72 2.36 -24.70
C PRO A 169 -42.20 3.04 -25.97
N HIS A 170 -42.06 2.28 -27.05
CA HIS A 170 -41.59 2.73 -28.37
C HIS A 170 -40.13 3.24 -28.45
N LEU A 171 -39.30 2.98 -27.44
CA LEU A 171 -37.87 3.34 -27.49
C LEU A 171 -37.10 2.46 -28.49
N THR A 172 -36.41 3.08 -29.45
CA THR A 172 -35.53 2.39 -30.38
C THR A 172 -34.32 1.80 -29.64
N LYS A 173 -33.74 0.71 -30.17
CA LYS A 173 -32.58 0.07 -29.52
C LYS A 173 -31.40 1.05 -29.41
N SER A 174 -31.12 1.82 -30.46
CA SER A 174 -30.05 2.83 -30.45
C SER A 174 -30.27 3.92 -29.41
N MET A 175 -31.51 4.38 -29.21
CA MET A 175 -31.82 5.37 -28.18
C MET A 175 -31.65 4.77 -26.78
N ALA A 176 -32.02 3.50 -26.58
CA ALA A 176 -31.79 2.79 -25.32
C ALA A 176 -30.29 2.63 -25.03
N ASP A 177 -29.46 2.35 -26.04
CA ASP A 177 -28.00 2.29 -25.91
C ASP A 177 -27.43 3.63 -25.45
N ASN A 178 -27.86 4.71 -26.08
CA ASN A 178 -27.41 6.06 -25.72
C ASN A 178 -27.90 6.47 -24.32
N LEU A 179 -29.11 6.06 -23.92
CA LEU A 179 -29.62 6.25 -22.57
C LEU A 179 -28.78 5.48 -21.52
N ILE A 180 -28.39 4.25 -21.82
CA ILE A 180 -27.51 3.46 -20.95
C ILE A 180 -26.12 4.11 -20.85
N LYS A 181 -25.52 4.53 -21.98
CA LYS A 181 -24.25 5.27 -21.99
C LYS A 181 -24.34 6.54 -21.15
N TYR A 182 -25.42 7.31 -21.31
CA TYR A 182 -25.68 8.52 -20.55
C TYR A 182 -25.76 8.24 -19.05
N TRP A 183 -26.51 7.22 -18.64
CA TRP A 183 -26.61 6.81 -17.23
C TRP A 183 -25.27 6.35 -16.65
N ILE A 184 -24.51 5.53 -17.39
CA ILE A 184 -23.20 5.01 -16.96
C ILE A 184 -22.19 6.15 -16.81
N GLY A 185 -22.10 7.04 -17.80
CA GLY A 185 -21.22 8.21 -17.74
C GLY A 185 -21.65 9.21 -16.67
N GLY A 186 -22.95 9.44 -16.50
CA GLY A 186 -23.51 10.26 -15.43
C GLY A 186 -23.26 9.69 -14.03
N SER A 187 -23.09 8.37 -13.91
CA SER A 187 -22.69 7.69 -12.67
C SER A 187 -21.18 7.79 -12.39
N GLY A 188 -20.40 8.45 -13.25
CA GLY A 188 -18.96 8.65 -13.10
C GLY A 188 -18.12 7.43 -13.48
N LEU A 189 -18.66 6.48 -14.26
CA LEU A 189 -17.93 5.31 -14.74
C LEU A 189 -17.06 5.65 -15.96
N GLU A 190 -15.89 5.02 -16.05
CA GLU A 190 -14.91 5.23 -17.12
C GLU A 190 -15.36 4.66 -18.47
N ASN A 191 -14.61 5.01 -19.53
CA ASN A 191 -14.78 4.48 -20.90
C ASN A 191 -16.07 4.87 -21.62
N MET A 192 -16.68 6.01 -21.25
CA MET A 192 -17.85 6.60 -21.93
C MET A 192 -17.45 7.79 -22.82
N ASN A 193 -16.38 7.63 -23.60
CA ASN A 193 -15.82 8.72 -24.42
C ASN A 193 -16.80 9.23 -25.49
N GLU A 194 -17.72 8.39 -25.94
CA GLU A 194 -18.72 8.72 -26.95
C GLU A 194 -19.72 9.80 -26.51
N LEU A 195 -19.89 10.01 -25.20
CA LEU A 195 -20.76 11.07 -24.68
C LEU A 195 -20.27 12.47 -25.06
N SER A 196 -18.97 12.63 -25.32
CA SER A 196 -18.40 13.91 -25.74
C SER A 196 -18.85 14.37 -27.14
N ILE A 197 -19.37 13.43 -27.95
CA ILE A 197 -19.83 13.68 -29.32
C ILE A 197 -21.29 14.17 -29.31
N PHE A 198 -22.03 13.96 -28.23
CA PHE A 198 -23.45 14.28 -28.16
C PHE A 198 -23.68 15.79 -28.05
N ASN A 199 -24.66 16.28 -28.81
CA ASN A 199 -25.08 17.69 -28.75
C ASN A 199 -25.82 17.97 -27.44
N ALA A 200 -25.78 19.23 -26.98
CA ALA A 200 -26.42 19.64 -25.73
C ALA A 200 -27.92 19.34 -25.69
N SER A 201 -28.65 19.67 -26.76
CA SER A 201 -30.09 19.38 -26.85
C SER A 201 -30.41 17.88 -26.82
N TYR A 202 -29.51 17.04 -27.34
CA TYR A 202 -29.69 15.59 -27.29
C TYR A 202 -29.42 15.04 -25.88
N LEU A 203 -28.46 15.62 -25.16
CA LEU A 203 -28.21 15.28 -23.75
C LEU A 203 -29.40 15.67 -22.85
N GLU A 204 -30.12 16.74 -23.17
CA GLU A 204 -31.35 17.14 -22.48
C GLU A 204 -32.48 16.13 -22.72
N GLU A 205 -32.66 15.67 -23.97
CA GLU A 205 -33.60 14.58 -24.29
C GLU A 205 -33.27 13.28 -23.54
N LEU A 206 -31.98 12.94 -23.44
CA LEU A 206 -31.51 11.77 -22.68
C LEU A 206 -31.72 11.93 -21.18
N ASP A 207 -31.59 13.14 -20.62
CA ASP A 207 -31.92 13.41 -19.22
C ASP A 207 -33.41 13.19 -18.96
N ASP A 208 -34.30 13.72 -19.81
CA ASP A 208 -35.74 13.51 -19.70
C ASP A 208 -36.14 12.03 -19.76
N LEU A 209 -35.47 11.24 -20.60
CA LEU A 209 -35.64 9.79 -20.65
C LEU A 209 -35.10 9.12 -19.38
N TYR A 210 -33.95 9.55 -18.89
CA TYR A 210 -33.33 9.03 -17.67
C TYR A 210 -34.18 9.31 -16.42
N GLN A 211 -34.74 10.52 -16.28
CA GLN A 211 -35.62 10.86 -15.16
C GLN A 211 -36.88 9.96 -15.15
N ARG A 212 -37.48 9.70 -16.32
CA ARG A 212 -38.60 8.77 -16.46
C ARG A 212 -38.21 7.34 -16.12
N TRP A 213 -37.07 6.88 -16.60
CA TRP A 213 -36.57 5.53 -16.33
C TRP A 213 -36.28 5.29 -14.84
N ARG A 214 -35.71 6.30 -14.17
CA ARG A 214 -35.36 6.25 -12.75
C ARG A 214 -36.57 6.28 -11.81
N GLN A 215 -37.74 6.71 -12.28
CA GLN A 215 -39.00 6.73 -11.52
C GLN A 215 -38.85 7.40 -10.14
N ASN A 216 -38.27 8.60 -10.08
CA ASN A 216 -38.02 9.36 -8.84
C ASN A 216 -37.08 8.69 -7.81
N SER A 217 -36.38 7.61 -8.17
CA SER A 217 -35.38 6.99 -7.29
C SER A 217 -34.13 7.88 -7.19
N GLU A 218 -33.43 7.88 -6.06
CA GLU A 218 -32.11 8.51 -5.98
C GLU A 218 -31.11 7.85 -6.93
N THR A 219 -30.17 8.62 -7.49
CA THR A 219 -29.18 8.10 -8.46
C THR A 219 -28.38 6.92 -7.90
N LYS A 220 -27.95 6.99 -6.64
CA LYS A 220 -27.20 5.92 -5.97
C LYS A 220 -28.04 4.65 -5.79
N ALA A 221 -29.27 4.80 -5.29
CA ALA A 221 -30.19 3.68 -5.10
C ALA A 221 -30.56 3.04 -6.44
N PHE A 222 -30.79 3.85 -7.46
CA PHE A 222 -31.05 3.39 -8.82
C PHE A 222 -29.85 2.63 -9.39
N PHE A 223 -28.63 3.15 -9.25
CA PHE A 223 -27.42 2.47 -9.67
C PHE A 223 -27.28 1.09 -9.04
N GLN A 224 -27.46 1.00 -7.71
CA GLN A 224 -27.41 -0.28 -6.98
C GLN A 224 -28.52 -1.24 -7.43
N LYS A 225 -29.73 -0.73 -7.69
CA LYS A 225 -30.85 -1.52 -8.19
C LYS A 225 -30.56 -2.13 -9.57
N ILE A 226 -30.10 -1.33 -10.52
CA ILE A 226 -29.80 -1.80 -11.90
C ILE A 226 -28.66 -2.81 -11.87
N GLN A 227 -27.57 -2.49 -11.19
CA GLN A 227 -26.43 -3.39 -11.09
C GLN A 227 -26.74 -4.68 -10.31
N GLY A 228 -27.58 -4.62 -9.27
CA GLY A 228 -28.00 -5.81 -8.54
C GLY A 228 -28.92 -6.73 -9.35
N LYS A 229 -29.76 -6.15 -10.23
CA LYS A 229 -30.72 -6.90 -11.06
C LYS A 229 -30.10 -7.42 -12.36
N TYR A 230 -29.23 -6.64 -13.00
CA TYR A 230 -28.70 -6.92 -14.34
C TYR A 230 -27.19 -7.10 -14.39
N GLY A 231 -26.45 -6.80 -13.31
CA GLY A 231 -25.02 -6.99 -13.26
C GLY A 231 -24.63 -8.47 -13.19
N TYR A 232 -23.45 -8.77 -13.73
CA TYR A 232 -22.90 -10.12 -13.66
C TYR A 232 -22.54 -10.51 -12.24
N LYS A 233 -22.87 -11.75 -11.89
CA LYS A 233 -22.55 -12.31 -10.57
C LYS A 233 -21.09 -12.70 -10.53
N CYS A 234 -20.60 -12.92 -9.31
CA CYS A 234 -19.22 -13.38 -9.10
C CYS A 234 -18.90 -14.68 -9.86
N THR A 235 -19.87 -15.59 -9.99
CA THR A 235 -19.75 -16.86 -10.74
C THR A 235 -19.63 -16.67 -12.26
N ASP A 236 -20.14 -15.55 -12.75
CA ASP A 236 -20.11 -15.19 -14.17
C ASP A 236 -18.78 -14.50 -14.51
N PHE A 237 -18.13 -13.89 -13.51
CA PHE A 237 -16.85 -13.22 -13.66
C PHE A 237 -15.64 -14.14 -13.41
N PHE A 238 -15.66 -14.94 -12.35
CA PHE A 238 -14.55 -15.86 -12.05
C PHE A 238 -14.85 -17.27 -12.57
N LYS A 239 -13.85 -17.89 -13.21
CA LYS A 239 -13.89 -19.29 -13.61
C LYS A 239 -13.22 -20.19 -12.58
N LYS A 240 -12.06 -19.78 -12.04
CA LYS A 240 -11.27 -20.57 -11.11
C LYS A 240 -10.48 -19.67 -10.17
N CYS A 241 -10.35 -20.07 -8.91
CA CYS A 241 -9.43 -19.45 -7.97
C CYS A 241 -8.65 -20.50 -7.20
N GLU A 242 -7.35 -20.26 -7.05
CA GLU A 242 -6.45 -21.07 -6.23
C GLU A 242 -5.63 -20.15 -5.32
N LEU A 243 -5.42 -20.58 -4.08
CA LEU A 243 -4.58 -19.88 -3.10
C LEU A 243 -3.77 -20.96 -2.38
N GLY A 244 -2.43 -20.84 -2.36
CA GLY A 244 -1.56 -21.87 -1.78
C GLY A 244 -1.68 -23.22 -2.48
N GLY A 245 -1.78 -23.22 -3.81
CA GLY A 245 -2.04 -24.42 -4.62
C GLY A 245 -3.40 -25.11 -4.40
N GLN A 246 -4.23 -24.64 -3.47
CA GLN A 246 -5.55 -25.21 -3.19
C GLN A 246 -6.65 -24.50 -3.97
N LYS A 247 -7.52 -25.28 -4.62
CA LYS A 247 -8.75 -24.76 -5.23
C LYS A 247 -9.71 -24.27 -4.14
N LYS A 248 -10.14 -23.02 -4.25
CA LYS A 248 -11.05 -22.37 -3.29
C LYS A 248 -12.23 -21.75 -4.03
N ASN A 249 -13.35 -21.56 -3.32
CA ASN A 249 -14.50 -20.88 -3.92
C ASN A 249 -14.25 -19.37 -4.02
N CYS A 250 -14.11 -18.85 -5.24
CA CYS A 250 -13.87 -17.42 -5.49
C CYS A 250 -14.85 -16.51 -4.74
N CYS A 251 -16.14 -16.84 -4.73
CA CYS A 251 -17.21 -15.94 -4.29
C CYS A 251 -17.55 -16.07 -2.80
N LYS A 252 -17.30 -17.26 -2.24
CA LYS A 252 -17.62 -17.57 -0.84
C LYS A 252 -16.42 -17.51 0.09
N GLU A 253 -15.22 -17.75 -0.41
CA GLU A 253 -14.03 -17.90 0.43
C GLU A 253 -13.01 -16.79 0.18
N ILE A 254 -12.83 -16.36 -1.07
CA ILE A 254 -11.77 -15.40 -1.40
C ILE A 254 -12.31 -13.97 -1.52
N PHE A 255 -13.35 -13.74 -2.31
CA PHE A 255 -13.78 -12.40 -2.69
C PHE A 255 -15.16 -12.03 -2.13
N ASN A 256 -15.37 -10.73 -2.04
CA ASN A 256 -16.61 -10.06 -1.67
C ASN A 256 -16.82 -8.89 -2.63
N GLN A 257 -18.07 -8.72 -3.06
CA GLN A 257 -18.43 -7.67 -4.00
C GLN A 257 -18.35 -6.30 -3.30
N LYS A 258 -17.70 -5.34 -3.94
CA LYS A 258 -17.54 -3.97 -3.44
C LYS A 258 -17.70 -2.97 -4.57
N ALA A 259 -18.39 -1.87 -4.30
CA ALA A 259 -18.48 -0.76 -5.24
C ALA A 259 -17.16 0.03 -5.22
N VAL A 260 -16.58 0.24 -6.40
CA VAL A 260 -15.34 1.00 -6.60
C VAL A 260 -15.64 2.16 -7.54
N MET A 261 -15.19 3.36 -7.17
CA MET A 261 -15.38 4.55 -7.99
C MET A 261 -14.80 4.32 -9.39
N ARG A 262 -15.47 4.87 -10.41
CA ARG A 262 -15.09 4.79 -11.83
C ARG A 262 -15.17 3.41 -12.49
N ARG A 263 -15.16 2.32 -11.71
CA ARG A 263 -15.22 0.93 -12.22
C ARG A 263 -16.54 0.21 -11.96
N GLY A 264 -17.33 0.68 -10.99
CA GLY A 264 -18.61 0.07 -10.65
C GLY A 264 -18.43 -1.06 -9.64
N PHE A 265 -19.11 -2.19 -9.82
CA PHE A 265 -18.95 -3.33 -8.91
C PHE A 265 -17.71 -4.14 -9.26
N CYS A 266 -16.83 -4.29 -8.27
CA CYS A 266 -15.63 -5.11 -8.31
C CYS A 266 -15.64 -6.15 -7.20
N TYR A 267 -14.60 -6.98 -7.16
CA TYR A 267 -14.44 -8.05 -6.19
C TYR A 267 -13.15 -7.83 -5.41
N GLN A 268 -13.27 -7.52 -4.13
CA GLN A 268 -12.14 -7.34 -3.22
C GLN A 268 -11.93 -8.62 -2.41
N THR A 269 -10.69 -8.94 -2.04
CA THR A 269 -10.39 -10.07 -1.16
C THR A 269 -11.00 -9.87 0.23
N ARG A 270 -11.40 -10.97 0.86
CA ARG A 270 -11.95 -10.99 2.22
C ARG A 270 -10.87 -10.72 3.24
N GLU A 271 -11.25 -10.06 4.31
CA GLU A 271 -10.40 -9.87 5.48
C GLU A 271 -10.11 -11.22 6.15
N GLY A 272 -8.90 -11.38 6.71
CA GLY A 272 -8.48 -12.60 7.39
C GLY A 272 -7.97 -13.72 6.46
N LEU A 273 -7.86 -13.47 5.16
CA LEU A 273 -7.12 -14.35 4.27
C LEU A 273 -5.63 -14.24 4.57
N ASN A 274 -4.98 -15.37 4.73
CA ASN A 274 -3.57 -15.43 5.03
C ASN A 274 -2.81 -16.25 4.00
N GLN A 275 -1.57 -15.85 3.75
CA GLN A 275 -0.59 -16.56 2.95
C GLN A 275 0.37 -17.28 3.90
N GLU A 276 0.25 -18.61 3.93
CA GLU A 276 1.03 -19.51 4.80
C GLU A 276 2.30 -20.02 4.12
N GLU A 277 2.35 -19.97 2.79
CA GLU A 277 3.42 -20.54 1.99
C GLU A 277 4.26 -19.45 1.32
N ALA A 278 5.57 -19.69 1.25
CA ALA A 278 6.48 -18.79 0.58
C ALA A 278 6.34 -18.86 -0.94
N ASP A 279 6.52 -17.70 -1.58
CA ASP A 279 6.87 -17.56 -2.99
C ASP A 279 5.82 -18.13 -3.98
N ASP A 280 6.21 -19.05 -4.86
CA ASP A 280 5.43 -19.51 -6.01
C ASP A 280 4.24 -20.43 -5.66
N ILE A 281 4.29 -21.12 -4.52
CA ILE A 281 3.23 -22.07 -4.12
C ILE A 281 2.08 -21.30 -3.46
N GLY A 282 2.43 -20.30 -2.63
CA GLY A 282 1.51 -19.44 -1.87
C GLY A 282 0.71 -18.44 -2.71
N ARG A 283 0.95 -18.37 -4.03
CA ARG A 283 0.35 -17.34 -4.90
C ARG A 283 -1.15 -17.51 -5.08
N LEU A 284 -1.83 -16.37 -5.23
CA LEU A 284 -3.23 -16.30 -5.66
C LEU A 284 -3.29 -16.44 -7.19
N VAL A 285 -3.86 -17.54 -7.68
CA VAL A 285 -4.08 -17.78 -9.12
C VAL A 285 -5.55 -17.58 -9.44
N LEU A 286 -5.84 -16.70 -10.40
CA LEU A 286 -7.19 -16.37 -10.83
C LEU A 286 -7.35 -16.68 -12.31
N GLU A 287 -8.43 -17.37 -12.65
CA GLU A 287 -8.90 -17.51 -14.02
C GLU A 287 -10.20 -16.72 -14.15
N ILE A 288 -10.19 -15.68 -14.98
CA ILE A 288 -11.26 -14.68 -15.10
C ILE A 288 -11.91 -14.84 -16.48
N LYS A 289 -13.24 -14.73 -16.53
CA LYS A 289 -14.02 -14.74 -17.76
C LYS A 289 -14.11 -13.32 -18.32
N GLU A 290 -14.13 -13.23 -19.65
CA GLU A 290 -14.46 -11.97 -20.31
C GLU A 290 -15.98 -11.75 -20.25
N LEU A 291 -16.39 -10.57 -19.78
CA LEU A 291 -17.79 -10.19 -19.71
C LEU A 291 -18.15 -9.34 -20.93
N PRO A 292 -19.31 -9.59 -21.56
CA PRO A 292 -19.71 -8.80 -22.72
C PRO A 292 -20.13 -7.39 -22.29
N SER A 293 -19.79 -6.43 -23.14
CA SER A 293 -20.19 -5.02 -23.02
C SER A 293 -21.52 -4.81 -23.74
N ILE A 294 -22.39 -3.98 -23.16
CA ILE A 294 -23.63 -3.54 -23.83
C ILE A 294 -23.31 -2.49 -24.89
N THR A 295 -22.43 -1.55 -24.54
CA THR A 295 -22.27 -0.29 -25.27
C THR A 295 -21.13 -0.31 -26.28
N SER A 296 -20.18 -1.24 -26.14
CA SER A 296 -19.00 -1.33 -26.98
C SER A 296 -19.01 -2.60 -27.85
N PRO A 297 -19.04 -2.45 -29.18
CA PRO A 297 -19.02 -3.59 -30.10
C PRO A 297 -17.68 -4.35 -30.08
N HIS A 298 -16.61 -3.71 -29.58
CA HIS A 298 -15.28 -4.31 -29.50
C HIS A 298 -15.17 -5.45 -28.48
N PHE A 299 -16.10 -5.54 -27.51
CA PHE A 299 -16.15 -6.60 -26.51
C PHE A 299 -17.31 -7.58 -26.75
N GLY A 300 -17.80 -7.65 -27.99
CA GLY A 300 -18.87 -8.56 -28.39
C GLY A 300 -18.34 -9.94 -28.79
N HIS A 301 -18.13 -10.84 -27.83
CA HIS A 301 -18.01 -12.28 -28.13
C HIS A 301 -19.29 -13.04 -27.76
N LYS A 302 -19.69 -13.95 -28.66
CA LYS A 302 -20.77 -14.91 -28.43
C LYS A 302 -20.44 -15.72 -27.19
N GLN A 303 -21.34 -15.77 -26.22
CA GLN A 303 -21.25 -16.69 -25.10
C GLN A 303 -21.02 -18.10 -25.66
N ALA A 304 -19.86 -18.70 -25.38
CA ALA A 304 -19.66 -20.12 -25.63
C ALA A 304 -20.64 -20.86 -24.72
N THR A 305 -21.62 -21.48 -25.37
CA THR A 305 -22.69 -22.27 -24.77
C THR A 305 -22.13 -23.58 -24.22
#